data_AF-A0A2C9T1K4-F1
#
_entry.id   AF-A0A2C9T1K4-F1
#
_cell.length_a   1.000
_cell.length_b   1.000
_cell.length_c   1.000
_cell.angle_alpha   90.00
_cell.angle_beta   90.00
_cell.angle_gamma   90.00
#
_symmetry.space_group_name_H-M   'P 1'
#
loop_
_entity.id
_entity.type
_entity.pdbx_description
1 polymer ?
#
loop_
_entity_poly.entity_id
_entity_poly.type
_entity_poly.pdbx_seq_one_letter_code
_entity_poly.pdbx_strand_id
1 'polypeptide(L)'
;MPLGDALQGLMTLAVIVIGSVIIGSLFARVGQPRMLGSIVVGILVGTALAACPESVRSELVSATSRQLLDAAGTAGLLLLMFSAGNELRRFGSVGDASIGWRAAPCVVVPMAACALAAWPFAARIDGPGHHDVYGWLFVGVAMGITAVPVLVLIVKDLGIAFFSAAQVALRIAVVTDAVAWILVTALVVVSHANAVSVPRVAVGAAVLVTVGLVIPRVVGRCDALNRGASAWAMMAVSGLAGAAATQLLGFHPAIGAVVAGFTFPAAVADASSRHAFNAIVNVLWPAFFVSIAMSVPLQALHELLSWGGLAAVGVLALAALASKLAAGVVFGAMSRWPWRRSAKLGVLLNCRGVTEITVASVGFQARLISPFAFAMLCGIAFATTAVTAPLYRALGPETAETRDTTEVAEAA
;
A
#
# COMPACT_ATOMS: atom_id res chain seq x y z
N MET A 1 -15.38 -8.69 36.49
CA MET A 1 -16.10 -9.23 35.32
C MET A 1 -15.16 -9.11 34.14
N PRO A 2 -14.84 -10.19 33.41
CA PRO A 2 -14.14 -10.03 32.14
C PRO A 2 -14.98 -9.09 31.27
N LEU A 3 -14.36 -8.10 30.64
CA LEU A 3 -15.06 -7.28 29.66
C LEU A 3 -15.63 -8.25 28.61
N GLY A 4 -16.87 -8.05 28.16
CA GLY A 4 -17.41 -8.88 27.08
C GLY A 4 -16.48 -8.84 25.87
N ASP A 5 -16.36 -9.96 25.15
CA ASP A 5 -15.35 -10.15 24.08
C ASP A 5 -15.29 -8.99 23.05
N ALA A 6 -16.45 -8.42 22.73
CA ALA A 6 -16.55 -7.26 21.82
C ALA A 6 -15.91 -5.99 22.41
N LEU A 7 -16.17 -5.71 23.69
CA LEU A 7 -15.62 -4.55 24.38
C LEU A 7 -14.11 -4.71 24.61
N GLN A 8 -13.66 -5.94 24.88
CA GLN A 8 -12.24 -6.26 24.88
C GLN A 8 -11.59 -5.95 23.52
N GLY A 9 -12.23 -6.36 22.41
CA GLY A 9 -11.74 -6.02 21.06
C GLY A 9 -11.66 -4.53 20.77
N LEU A 10 -12.66 -3.75 21.19
CA LEU A 10 -12.64 -2.29 21.07
C LEU A 10 -11.52 -1.66 21.91
N MET A 11 -11.27 -2.18 23.11
CA MET A 11 -10.17 -1.73 23.96
C MET A 11 -8.81 -2.07 23.35
N THR A 12 -8.64 -3.28 22.79
CA THR A 12 -7.43 -3.67 22.06
C THR A 12 -7.18 -2.72 20.87
N LEU A 13 -8.21 -2.43 20.08
CA LEU A 13 -8.14 -1.47 18.98
C LEU A 13 -7.73 -0.07 19.48
N ALA A 14 -8.33 0.42 20.57
CA ALA A 14 -8.00 1.72 21.15
C ALA A 14 -6.52 1.79 21.61
N VAL A 15 -6.03 0.77 22.32
CA VAL A 15 -4.63 0.68 22.75
C VAL A 15 -3.68 0.68 21.55
N ILE A 16 -4.02 -0.08 20.51
CA ILE A 16 -3.23 -0.15 19.27
C ILE A 16 -3.15 1.21 18.58
N VAL A 17 -4.29 1.90 18.44
CA VAL A 17 -4.33 3.23 17.80
C VAL A 17 -3.54 4.24 18.62
N ILE A 18 -3.71 4.28 19.94
CA ILE A 18 -2.96 5.18 20.84
C ILE A 18 -1.46 4.90 20.75
N GLY A 19 -1.06 3.63 20.86
CA GLY A 19 0.34 3.24 20.72
C GLY A 19 0.93 3.66 19.37
N SER A 20 0.15 3.48 18.29
CA SER A 20 0.57 3.84 16.93
C SER A 20 0.79 5.34 16.78
N VAL A 21 -0.07 6.16 17.41
CA VAL A 21 0.07 7.62 17.43
C VAL A 21 1.27 8.07 18.26
N ILE A 22 1.49 7.48 19.44
CA ILE A 22 2.60 7.84 20.32
C ILE A 22 3.94 7.50 19.65
N ILE A 23 4.11 6.24 19.23
CA ILE A 23 5.35 5.80 18.59
C ILE A 23 5.53 6.53 17.25
N GLY A 24 4.47 6.68 16.44
CA GLY A 24 4.53 7.44 15.20
C GLY A 24 4.93 8.90 15.40
N SER A 25 4.52 9.52 16.50
CA SER A 25 4.94 10.88 16.86
C SER A 25 6.42 10.95 17.26
N LEU A 26 6.97 9.93 17.92
CA LEU A 26 8.41 9.82 18.17
C LEU A 26 9.19 9.69 16.85
N PHE A 27 8.73 8.84 15.93
CA PHE A 27 9.34 8.72 14.60
C PHE A 27 9.32 10.05 13.82
N ALA A 28 8.21 10.78 13.88
CA ALA A 28 8.13 12.10 13.25
C ALA A 28 9.18 13.09 13.79
N ARG A 29 9.51 13.05 15.09
CA ARG A 29 10.54 13.91 15.70
C ARG A 29 11.94 13.64 15.16
N VAL A 30 12.23 12.39 14.78
CA VAL A 30 13.51 12.01 14.14
C VAL A 30 13.46 12.08 12.61
N GLY A 31 12.42 12.71 12.05
CA GLY A 31 12.26 12.92 10.62
C GLY A 31 11.85 11.67 9.84
N GLN A 32 11.28 10.67 10.51
CA GLN A 32 10.78 9.43 9.93
C GLN A 32 9.25 9.46 9.73
N PRO A 33 8.68 8.72 8.77
CA PRO A 33 7.24 8.67 8.54
C PRO A 33 6.49 8.13 9.77
N ARG A 34 5.39 8.81 10.14
CA ARG A 34 4.53 8.40 11.28
C ARG A 34 4.01 6.97 11.16
N MET A 35 3.83 6.50 9.93
CA MET A 35 3.30 5.17 9.64
C MET A 35 4.13 4.04 10.26
N LEU A 36 5.45 4.23 10.38
CA LEU A 36 6.35 3.24 10.99
C LEU A 36 5.97 2.93 12.45
N GLY A 37 5.30 3.85 13.14
CA GLY A 37 4.81 3.65 14.50
C GLY A 37 3.86 2.46 14.62
N SER A 38 2.86 2.36 13.75
CA SER A 38 1.86 1.28 13.81
C SER A 38 2.48 -0.11 13.61
N ILE A 39 3.46 -0.19 12.71
CA ILE A 39 4.19 -1.42 12.43
C ILE A 39 4.98 -1.86 13.66
N VAL A 40 5.75 -0.95 14.26
CA VAL A 40 6.55 -1.23 15.46
C VAL A 40 5.63 -1.66 16.60
N VAL A 41 4.49 -0.98 16.80
CA VAL A 41 3.48 -1.41 17.77
C VAL A 41 3.01 -2.84 17.49
N GLY A 42 2.68 -3.17 16.25
CA GLY A 42 2.21 -4.51 15.93
C GLY A 42 3.25 -5.60 16.11
N ILE A 43 4.53 -5.32 15.82
CA ILE A 43 5.63 -6.24 16.11
C ILE A 43 5.77 -6.41 17.62
N LEU A 44 5.77 -5.33 18.40
CA LEU A 44 5.89 -5.38 19.87
C LEU A 44 4.72 -6.13 20.51
N VAL A 45 3.50 -5.89 20.05
CA VAL A 45 2.30 -6.59 20.52
C VAL A 45 2.35 -8.05 20.12
N GLY A 46 2.72 -8.36 18.87
CA GLY A 46 2.86 -9.73 18.37
C GLY A 46 3.90 -10.53 19.15
N THR A 47 5.08 -9.96 19.40
CA THR A 47 6.16 -10.60 20.15
C THR A 47 5.79 -10.77 21.63
N ALA A 48 5.17 -9.76 22.25
CA ALA A 48 4.70 -9.86 23.63
C ALA A 48 3.65 -10.97 23.79
N LEU A 49 2.65 -11.04 22.90
CA LEU A 49 1.62 -12.08 22.94
C LEU A 49 2.20 -13.48 22.74
N ALA A 50 3.19 -13.62 21.87
CA ALA A 50 3.84 -14.89 21.61
C ALA A 50 4.76 -15.33 22.76
N ALA A 51 5.29 -14.39 23.56
CA ALA A 51 6.04 -14.66 24.79
C ALA A 51 5.14 -15.04 25.99
N CYS A 52 3.86 -14.67 25.97
CA CYS A 52 2.92 -15.01 27.03
C CYS A 52 2.44 -16.47 26.96
N PRO A 53 2.16 -17.11 28.12
CA PRO A 53 1.44 -18.39 28.18
C PRO A 53 0.07 -18.31 27.50
N GLU A 54 -0.43 -19.43 26.97
CA GLU A 54 -1.71 -19.50 26.24
C GLU A 54 -2.90 -18.98 27.06
N SER A 55 -2.91 -19.26 28.37
CA SER A 55 -3.94 -18.78 29.30
C SER A 55 -4.01 -17.26 29.36
N VAL A 56 -2.85 -16.58 29.40
CA VAL A 56 -2.77 -15.12 29.44
C VAL A 56 -3.03 -14.52 28.06
N ARG A 57 -2.61 -15.20 26.99
CA ARG A 57 -2.81 -14.75 25.61
C ARG A 57 -4.29 -14.71 25.24
N SER A 58 -5.03 -15.78 25.55
CA SER A 58 -6.46 -15.89 25.28
C SER A 58 -7.29 -14.91 26.11
N GLU A 59 -6.84 -14.56 27.32
CA GLU A 59 -7.44 -13.50 28.13
C GLU A 59 -7.13 -12.08 27.63
N LEU A 60 -5.93 -11.83 27.09
CA LEU A 60 -5.54 -10.51 26.57
C LEU A 60 -6.10 -10.23 25.18
N VAL A 61 -6.08 -11.23 24.29
CA VAL A 61 -6.60 -11.16 22.92
C VAL A 61 -7.40 -12.42 22.61
N SER A 62 -8.70 -12.35 22.88
CA SER A 62 -9.65 -13.38 22.46
C SER A 62 -9.74 -13.52 20.93
N ALA A 63 -10.25 -14.65 20.44
CA ALA A 63 -10.46 -14.86 19.00
C ALA A 63 -11.38 -13.78 18.38
N THR A 64 -12.39 -13.35 19.13
CA THR A 64 -13.33 -12.30 18.74
C THR A 64 -12.65 -10.93 18.65
N SER A 65 -11.79 -10.57 19.62
CA SER A 65 -11.05 -9.32 19.55
C SER A 65 -10.10 -9.29 18.35
N ARG A 66 -9.49 -10.43 18.02
CA ARG A 66 -8.65 -10.56 16.83
C ARG A 66 -9.44 -10.36 15.54
N GLN A 67 -10.61 -11.00 15.41
CA GLN A 67 -11.48 -10.82 14.24
C GLN A 67 -11.96 -9.37 14.09
N LEU A 68 -12.29 -8.69 15.18
CA LEU A 68 -12.66 -7.27 15.16
C LEU A 68 -11.50 -6.39 14.70
N LEU A 69 -10.27 -6.66 15.16
CA LEU A 69 -9.07 -5.95 14.74
C LEU A 69 -8.80 -6.16 13.24
N ASP A 70 -8.92 -7.40 12.76
CA ASP A 70 -8.71 -7.74 11.35
C ASP A 70 -9.79 -7.10 10.45
N ALA A 71 -11.04 -7.05 10.91
CA ALA A 71 -12.14 -6.39 10.20
C ALA A 71 -11.95 -4.87 10.16
N ALA A 72 -11.58 -4.24 11.29
CA ALA A 72 -11.28 -2.81 11.37
C ALA A 72 -10.07 -2.44 10.50
N GLY A 73 -9.02 -3.27 10.52
CA GLY A 73 -7.84 -3.12 9.67
C GLY A 73 -8.19 -3.24 8.19
N THR A 74 -8.96 -4.25 7.81
CA THR A 74 -9.43 -4.42 6.42
C THR A 74 -10.23 -3.20 5.97
N ALA A 75 -11.17 -2.72 6.77
CA ALA A 75 -11.91 -1.50 6.46
C ALA A 75 -10.97 -0.28 6.30
N GLY A 76 -10.02 -0.10 7.23
CA GLY A 76 -9.01 0.96 7.17
C GLY A 76 -8.17 0.92 5.89
N LEU A 77 -7.71 -0.26 5.48
CA LEU A 77 -7.01 -0.48 4.21
C LEU A 77 -7.88 -0.06 3.02
N LEU A 78 -9.12 -0.53 2.96
CA LEU A 78 -10.00 -0.26 1.82
C LEU A 78 -10.32 1.23 1.68
N LEU A 79 -10.59 1.91 2.78
CA LEU A 79 -10.83 3.36 2.76
C LEU A 79 -9.56 4.13 2.40
N LEU A 80 -8.38 3.67 2.83
CA LEU A 80 -7.10 4.23 2.41
C LEU A 80 -6.87 4.05 0.90
N MET A 81 -7.19 2.88 0.34
CA MET A 81 -7.10 2.60 -1.09
C MET A 81 -8.09 3.44 -1.91
N PHE A 82 -9.28 3.71 -1.38
CA PHE A 82 -10.21 4.67 -1.98
C PHE A 82 -9.65 6.10 -1.98
N SER A 83 -9.00 6.53 -0.89
CA SER A 83 -8.31 7.82 -0.85
C SER A 83 -7.22 7.90 -1.93
N ALA A 84 -6.41 6.83 -2.05
CA ALA A 84 -5.40 6.73 -3.09
C ALA A 84 -6.03 6.88 -4.47
N GLY A 85 -7.12 6.17 -4.77
CA GLY A 85 -7.89 6.32 -6.02
C GLY A 85 -8.31 7.76 -6.33
N ASN A 86 -8.79 8.52 -5.34
CA ASN A 86 -9.13 9.93 -5.52
C ASN A 86 -7.91 10.80 -5.87
N GLU A 87 -6.76 10.48 -5.29
CA GLU A 87 -5.50 11.14 -5.60
C GLU A 87 -5.01 10.77 -7.00
N LEU A 88 -5.18 9.52 -7.42
CA LEU A 88 -4.90 9.08 -8.80
C LEU A 88 -5.60 9.94 -9.83
N ARG A 89 -6.89 10.26 -9.60
CA ARG A 89 -7.64 11.14 -10.51
C ARG A 89 -7.03 12.54 -10.57
N ARG A 90 -6.65 13.11 -9.42
CA ARG A 90 -6.06 14.47 -9.35
C ARG A 90 -4.73 14.55 -10.09
N PHE A 91 -3.87 13.54 -9.95
CA PHE A 91 -2.57 13.52 -10.60
C PHE A 91 -2.63 13.04 -12.06
N GLY A 92 -3.68 12.29 -12.42
CA GLY A 92 -3.94 11.80 -13.78
C GLY A 92 -4.64 12.79 -14.70
N SER A 93 -5.37 13.79 -14.19
CA SER A 93 -6.06 14.79 -15.05
C SER A 93 -5.19 15.99 -15.44
N VAL A 94 -3.98 16.13 -14.90
CA VAL A 94 -3.05 17.18 -15.32
C VAL A 94 -2.41 16.72 -16.62
N GLY A 95 -2.92 17.28 -17.73
CA GLY A 95 -2.71 16.88 -19.12
C GLY A 95 -1.28 16.97 -19.62
N ASP A 96 -0.42 16.09 -19.14
CA ASP A 96 0.87 15.86 -19.76
C ASP A 96 0.95 14.37 -20.12
N ALA A 97 0.72 14.06 -21.40
CA ALA A 97 0.97 12.76 -22.02
C ALA A 97 2.45 12.33 -21.93
N SER A 98 3.29 13.12 -21.25
CA SER A 98 4.74 13.01 -21.19
C SER A 98 5.26 11.77 -20.49
N ILE A 99 4.53 11.10 -19.59
CA ILE A 99 5.07 9.86 -19.01
C ILE A 99 5.02 8.72 -20.02
N GLY A 100 3.95 8.63 -20.82
CA GLY A 100 3.82 7.71 -21.96
C GLY A 100 4.49 6.34 -21.76
N TRP A 101 5.20 5.89 -22.79
CA TRP A 101 6.01 4.67 -22.73
C TRP A 101 7.26 4.80 -21.83
N ARG A 102 7.65 6.02 -21.44
CA ARG A 102 8.82 6.27 -20.56
C ARG A 102 8.61 5.74 -19.15
N ALA A 103 7.37 5.51 -18.71
CA ALA A 103 7.07 4.87 -17.41
C ALA A 103 7.48 3.39 -17.37
N ALA A 104 7.50 2.71 -18.52
CA ALA A 104 7.62 1.26 -18.58
C ALA A 104 8.89 0.71 -17.90
N PRO A 105 10.09 1.31 -18.09
CA PRO A 105 11.29 0.89 -17.36
C PRO A 105 11.14 1.00 -15.84
N CYS A 106 10.38 1.98 -15.33
CA CYS A 106 10.14 2.17 -13.89
C CYS A 106 9.23 1.12 -13.27
N VAL A 107 8.52 0.33 -14.08
CA VAL A 107 7.70 -0.79 -13.61
C VAL A 107 8.42 -2.12 -13.88
N VAL A 108 8.84 -2.34 -15.12
CA VAL A 108 9.37 -3.62 -15.59
C VAL A 108 10.74 -3.92 -14.98
N VAL A 109 11.67 -2.95 -14.95
CA VAL A 109 13.04 -3.18 -14.48
C VAL A 109 13.07 -3.57 -13.00
N PRO A 110 12.39 -2.85 -12.07
CA PRO A 110 12.36 -3.27 -10.67
C PRO A 110 11.74 -4.64 -10.44
N MET A 111 10.62 -4.95 -11.10
CA MET A 111 9.96 -6.25 -10.96
C MET A 111 10.85 -7.39 -11.47
N ALA A 112 11.44 -7.24 -12.65
CA ALA A 112 12.32 -8.25 -13.24
C ALA A 112 13.61 -8.42 -12.42
N ALA A 113 14.26 -7.32 -12.03
CA ALA A 113 15.48 -7.37 -11.23
C ALA A 113 15.24 -8.02 -9.86
N CYS A 114 14.13 -7.70 -9.19
CA CYS A 114 13.80 -8.32 -7.91
C CYS A 114 13.42 -9.80 -8.06
N ALA A 115 12.74 -10.19 -9.15
CA ALA A 115 12.45 -11.59 -9.44
C ALA A 115 13.74 -12.40 -9.66
N LEU A 116 14.65 -11.88 -10.49
CA LEU A 116 15.97 -12.49 -10.72
C LEU A 116 16.80 -12.57 -9.44
N ALA A 117 16.73 -11.56 -8.57
CA ALA A 117 17.40 -11.58 -7.27
C ALA A 117 16.75 -12.54 -6.26
N ALA A 118 15.45 -12.83 -6.41
CA ALA A 118 14.72 -13.79 -5.57
C ALA A 118 14.98 -15.25 -5.98
N TRP A 119 15.25 -15.50 -7.27
CA TRP A 119 15.44 -16.85 -7.83
C TRP A 119 16.44 -17.73 -7.04
N PRO A 120 17.64 -17.26 -6.66
CA PRO A 120 18.59 -18.09 -5.88
C PRO A 120 18.07 -18.51 -4.50
N PHE A 121 17.04 -17.83 -3.99
CA PHE A 121 16.44 -18.09 -2.69
C PHE A 121 15.05 -18.75 -2.80
N ALA A 122 14.66 -19.23 -3.99
CA ALA A 122 13.35 -19.82 -4.26
C ALA A 122 12.96 -20.90 -3.23
N ALA A 123 13.87 -21.81 -2.89
CA ALA A 123 13.63 -22.86 -1.90
C ALA A 123 13.21 -22.36 -0.49
N ARG A 124 13.60 -21.14 -0.11
CA ARG A 124 13.19 -20.50 1.16
C ARG A 124 11.95 -19.64 0.97
N ILE A 125 11.71 -19.16 -0.24
CA ILE A 125 10.66 -18.20 -0.57
C ILE A 125 9.34 -18.90 -0.90
N ASP A 126 9.40 -20.01 -1.62
CA ASP A 126 8.23 -20.68 -2.16
C ASP A 126 7.40 -21.30 -1.02
N GLY A 127 6.08 -21.15 -1.12
CA GLY A 127 5.15 -21.64 -0.10
C GLY A 127 4.99 -23.17 -0.12
N PRO A 128 4.56 -23.78 1.01
CA PRO A 128 4.43 -25.23 1.13
C PRO A 128 3.38 -25.80 0.16
N GLY A 129 3.78 -26.81 -0.62
CA GLY A 129 2.90 -27.54 -1.54
C GLY A 129 2.82 -26.99 -2.97
N HIS A 130 3.56 -25.91 -3.29
CA HIS A 130 3.65 -25.37 -4.65
C HIS A 130 5.08 -25.53 -5.17
N HIS A 131 5.26 -26.40 -6.19
CA HIS A 131 6.57 -26.68 -6.79
C HIS A 131 6.90 -25.64 -7.89
N ASP A 132 7.92 -24.82 -7.58
CA ASP A 132 9.03 -24.34 -8.44
C ASP A 132 8.92 -23.13 -9.39
N VAL A 133 7.80 -22.39 -9.51
CA VAL A 133 7.81 -21.21 -10.43
C VAL A 133 7.16 -19.92 -9.90
N TYR A 134 6.32 -19.95 -8.86
CA TYR A 134 5.47 -18.79 -8.55
C TYR A 134 5.92 -17.92 -7.37
N GLY A 135 6.54 -18.46 -6.32
CA GLY A 135 6.82 -17.70 -5.10
C GLY A 135 7.93 -16.67 -5.28
N TRP A 136 9.07 -17.05 -5.87
CA TRP A 136 10.15 -16.09 -6.19
C TRP A 136 9.71 -15.01 -7.20
N LEU A 137 8.88 -15.37 -8.19
CA LEU A 137 8.32 -14.41 -9.16
C LEU A 137 7.33 -13.45 -8.46
N PHE A 138 6.52 -13.98 -7.56
CA PHE A 138 5.63 -13.20 -6.72
C PHE A 138 6.40 -12.22 -5.84
N VAL A 139 7.48 -12.67 -5.19
CA VAL A 139 8.39 -11.78 -4.43
C VAL A 139 8.96 -10.70 -5.34
N GLY A 140 9.37 -11.03 -6.56
CA GLY A 140 9.82 -10.05 -7.55
C GLY A 140 8.78 -8.98 -7.87
N VAL A 141 7.53 -9.39 -8.14
CA VAL A 141 6.40 -8.48 -8.37
C VAL A 141 6.15 -7.63 -7.14
N ALA A 142 6.03 -8.23 -5.95
CA ALA A 142 5.76 -7.55 -4.69
C ALA A 142 6.83 -6.50 -4.36
N MET A 143 8.10 -6.83 -4.59
CA MET A 143 9.24 -5.95 -4.39
C MET A 143 9.34 -4.82 -5.42
N GLY A 144 8.80 -5.02 -6.63
CA GLY A 144 8.71 -3.98 -7.65
C GLY A 144 7.70 -2.89 -7.31
N ILE A 145 6.76 -3.15 -6.40
CA ILE A 145 5.64 -2.25 -6.06
C ILE A 145 6.15 -0.94 -5.48
N THR A 146 5.53 0.17 -5.89
CA THR A 146 5.72 1.49 -5.30
C THR A 146 4.40 1.92 -4.69
N ALA A 147 4.31 1.94 -3.36
CA ALA A 147 3.04 2.15 -2.67
C ALA A 147 2.58 3.61 -2.77
N VAL A 148 1.53 3.86 -3.56
CA VAL A 148 0.95 5.22 -3.77
C VAL A 148 0.66 5.94 -2.45
N PRO A 149 -0.06 5.35 -1.47
CA PRO A 149 -0.43 6.10 -0.25
C PRO A 149 0.77 6.57 0.56
N VAL A 150 1.82 5.73 0.63
CA VAL A 150 3.02 6.06 1.40
C VAL A 150 3.85 7.12 0.67
N LEU A 151 3.94 7.03 -0.66
CA LEU A 151 4.59 8.04 -1.46
C LEU A 151 3.92 9.41 -1.30
N VAL A 152 2.58 9.47 -1.28
CA VAL A 152 1.84 10.72 -1.05
C VAL A 152 2.16 11.31 0.31
N LEU A 153 2.18 10.48 1.36
CA LEU A 153 2.55 10.93 2.71
C LEU A 153 3.97 11.47 2.75
N ILE A 154 4.94 10.77 2.16
CA ILE A 154 6.34 11.22 2.10
C ILE A 154 6.47 12.53 1.32
N VAL A 155 5.78 12.65 0.18
CA VAL A 155 5.78 13.88 -0.64
C VAL A 155 5.19 15.06 0.13
N LYS A 156 4.13 14.83 0.90
CA LYS A 156 3.49 15.85 1.74
C LYS A 156 4.39 16.23 2.92
N ASP A 157 4.95 15.26 3.63
CA ASP A 157 5.81 15.47 4.81
C ASP A 157 7.12 16.17 4.44
N LEU A 158 7.63 15.94 3.22
CA LEU A 158 8.79 16.65 2.69
C LEU A 158 8.46 18.01 2.07
N GLY A 159 7.19 18.34 1.86
CA GLY A 159 6.77 19.59 1.22
C GLY A 159 7.12 19.67 -0.28
N ILE A 160 7.20 18.53 -0.97
CA ILE A 160 7.74 18.43 -2.34
C ILE A 160 6.68 18.19 -3.42
N ALA A 161 5.39 18.33 -3.10
CA ALA A 161 4.28 18.02 -4.01
C ALA A 161 4.31 18.78 -5.35
N PHE A 162 4.93 19.96 -5.37
CA PHE A 162 5.01 20.81 -6.56
C PHE A 162 6.19 20.47 -7.48
N PHE A 163 7.15 19.66 -7.03
CA PHE A 163 8.30 19.29 -7.87
C PHE A 163 7.94 18.19 -8.89
N SER A 164 8.51 18.30 -10.09
CA SER A 164 8.24 17.39 -11.19
C SER A 164 8.63 15.94 -10.89
N ALA A 165 9.73 15.70 -10.17
CA ALA A 165 10.13 14.36 -9.74
C ALA A 165 9.05 13.70 -8.85
N ALA A 166 8.45 14.45 -7.92
CA ALA A 166 7.39 13.95 -7.06
C ALA A 166 6.10 13.66 -7.84
N GLN A 167 5.69 14.54 -8.74
CA GLN A 167 4.50 14.34 -9.58
C GLN A 167 4.66 13.14 -10.52
N VAL A 168 5.83 12.96 -11.12
CA VAL A 168 6.14 11.80 -11.96
C VAL A 168 6.20 10.52 -11.13
N ALA A 169 6.84 10.53 -9.96
CA ALA A 169 6.89 9.38 -9.07
C ALA A 169 5.47 8.91 -8.70
N LEU A 170 4.59 9.87 -8.33
CA LEU A 170 3.20 9.57 -8.00
C LEU A 170 2.48 8.89 -9.14
N ARG A 171 2.61 9.41 -10.37
CA ARG A 171 1.99 8.84 -11.57
C ARG A 171 2.54 7.45 -11.94
N ILE A 172 3.86 7.24 -11.81
CA ILE A 172 4.47 5.92 -12.02
C ILE A 172 3.95 4.94 -10.98
N ALA A 173 3.88 5.33 -9.70
CA ALA A 173 3.38 4.48 -8.62
C ALA A 173 1.97 3.97 -8.90
N VAL A 174 1.10 4.79 -9.51
CA VAL A 174 -0.24 4.37 -9.97
C VAL A 174 -0.18 3.21 -10.95
N VAL A 175 0.65 3.37 -11.99
CA VAL A 175 0.80 2.38 -13.05
C VAL A 175 1.42 1.12 -12.47
N THR A 176 2.42 1.26 -11.61
CA THR A 176 3.04 0.16 -10.87
C THR A 176 2.00 -0.61 -10.05
N ASP A 177 1.17 0.07 -9.26
CA ASP A 177 0.13 -0.57 -8.43
C ASP A 177 -0.88 -1.33 -9.30
N ALA A 178 -1.35 -0.73 -10.41
CA ALA A 178 -2.27 -1.38 -11.33
C ALA A 178 -1.66 -2.64 -11.97
N VAL A 179 -0.43 -2.54 -12.49
CA VAL A 179 0.30 -3.67 -13.09
C VAL A 179 0.57 -4.75 -12.06
N ALA A 180 0.99 -4.38 -10.85
CA ALA A 180 1.27 -5.32 -9.77
C ALA A 180 0.03 -6.13 -9.40
N TRP A 181 -1.14 -5.51 -9.29
CA TRP A 181 -2.37 -6.22 -8.99
C TRP A 181 -2.81 -7.19 -10.10
N ILE A 182 -2.60 -6.82 -11.37
CA ILE A 182 -2.84 -7.72 -12.51
C ILE A 182 -1.92 -8.94 -12.42
N LEU A 183 -0.61 -8.72 -12.21
CA LEU A 183 0.39 -9.79 -12.13
C LEU A 183 0.19 -10.67 -10.90
N VAL A 184 -0.02 -10.08 -9.72
CA VAL A 184 -0.32 -10.79 -8.46
C VAL A 184 -1.54 -11.68 -8.65
N THR A 185 -2.61 -11.15 -9.25
CA THR A 185 -3.80 -11.98 -9.42
C THR A 185 -3.59 -13.07 -10.46
N ALA A 186 -2.88 -12.80 -11.56
CA ALA A 186 -2.51 -13.84 -12.51
C ALA A 186 -1.72 -14.96 -11.81
N LEU A 187 -0.76 -14.64 -10.94
CA LEU A 187 0.01 -15.62 -10.17
C LEU A 187 -0.86 -16.41 -9.18
N VAL A 188 -1.81 -15.76 -8.50
CA VAL A 188 -2.75 -16.43 -7.57
C VAL A 188 -3.71 -17.35 -8.34
N VAL A 189 -4.24 -16.91 -9.48
CA VAL A 189 -5.16 -17.71 -10.30
C VAL A 189 -4.45 -18.90 -10.93
N VAL A 190 -3.24 -18.71 -11.45
CA VAL A 190 -2.46 -19.80 -12.05
C VAL A 190 -2.02 -20.83 -11.01
N SER A 191 -1.69 -20.39 -9.79
CA SER A 191 -1.31 -21.31 -8.70
C SER A 191 -2.50 -22.08 -8.12
N HIS A 192 -3.69 -21.48 -8.11
CA HIS A 192 -4.91 -22.12 -7.64
C HIS A 192 -5.73 -22.55 -8.85
N ALA A 193 -5.46 -23.74 -9.38
CA ALA A 193 -6.15 -24.35 -10.52
C ALA A 193 -7.64 -24.69 -10.26
N ASN A 194 -8.38 -23.77 -9.64
CA ASN A 194 -9.80 -23.90 -9.35
C ASN A 194 -10.62 -23.29 -10.51
N ALA A 195 -11.63 -24.02 -10.96
CA ALA A 195 -12.59 -23.54 -11.95
C ALA A 195 -13.27 -22.26 -11.44
N VAL A 196 -12.98 -21.13 -12.08
CA VAL A 196 -13.58 -19.84 -11.77
C VAL A 196 -15.09 -19.94 -11.98
N SER A 197 -15.88 -19.74 -10.93
CA SER A 197 -17.34 -19.84 -11.02
C SER A 197 -17.91 -18.65 -11.80
N VAL A 198 -18.46 -18.92 -12.99
CA VAL A 198 -19.13 -17.95 -13.89
C VAL A 198 -20.09 -16.98 -13.17
N PRO A 199 -20.99 -17.43 -12.26
CA PRO A 199 -21.91 -16.50 -11.58
C PRO A 199 -21.20 -15.50 -10.66
N ARG A 200 -20.10 -15.88 -9.99
CA ARG A 200 -19.34 -14.93 -9.14
C ARG A 200 -18.66 -13.86 -9.98
N VAL A 201 -18.12 -14.24 -11.14
CA VAL A 201 -17.51 -13.30 -12.10
C VAL A 201 -18.56 -12.33 -12.66
N ALA A 202 -19.74 -12.83 -13.03
CA ALA A 202 -20.81 -11.98 -13.55
C ALA A 202 -21.29 -10.94 -12.53
N VAL A 203 -21.53 -11.36 -11.27
CA VAL A 203 -21.95 -10.44 -10.20
C VAL A 203 -20.84 -9.44 -9.89
N GLY A 204 -19.60 -9.91 -9.73
CA GLY A 204 -18.47 -9.02 -9.44
C GLY A 204 -18.23 -7.98 -10.55
N ALA A 205 -18.37 -8.36 -11.82
CA ALA A 205 -18.24 -7.44 -12.95
C ALA A 205 -19.38 -6.42 -12.97
N ALA A 206 -20.62 -6.85 -12.72
CA ALA A 206 -21.78 -5.97 -12.64
C ALA A 206 -21.64 -4.93 -11.51
N VAL A 207 -21.21 -5.35 -10.31
CA VAL A 207 -20.98 -4.43 -9.19
C VAL A 207 -19.83 -3.47 -9.51
N LEU A 208 -18.74 -3.93 -10.13
CA LEU A 208 -17.60 -3.07 -10.48
C LEU A 208 -17.99 -2.03 -11.53
N VAL A 209 -18.76 -2.41 -12.56
CA VAL A 209 -19.35 -1.50 -13.55
C VAL A 209 -20.27 -0.50 -12.87
N THR A 210 -21.11 -0.95 -11.94
CA THR A 210 -22.03 -0.08 -11.20
C THR A 210 -21.26 0.98 -10.39
N VAL A 211 -20.25 0.56 -9.62
CA VAL A 211 -19.43 1.44 -8.80
C VAL A 211 -18.55 2.37 -9.64
N GLY A 212 -18.00 1.89 -10.76
CA GLY A 212 -17.08 2.66 -11.59
C GLY A 212 -17.76 3.59 -12.60
N LEU A 213 -19.00 3.28 -13.03
CA LEU A 213 -19.65 4.00 -14.13
C LEU A 213 -21.04 4.55 -13.77
N VAL A 214 -21.83 3.83 -12.98
CA VAL A 214 -23.22 4.22 -12.68
C VAL A 214 -23.28 5.15 -11.48
N ILE A 215 -22.74 4.73 -10.33
CA ILE A 215 -22.74 5.50 -9.08
C ILE A 215 -22.14 6.90 -9.28
N PRO A 216 -20.97 7.08 -9.92
CA PRO A 216 -20.41 8.41 -10.12
C PRO A 216 -21.31 9.33 -10.96
N ARG A 217 -21.99 8.77 -11.98
CA ARG A 217 -22.88 9.53 -12.85
C ARG A 217 -24.20 9.90 -12.19
N VAL A 218 -24.70 9.06 -11.28
CA VAL A 218 -25.91 9.35 -10.50
C VAL A 218 -25.59 10.37 -9.42
N VAL A 219 -24.57 10.10 -8.60
CA VAL A 219 -24.15 10.97 -7.51
C VAL A 219 -23.75 12.36 -8.02
N GLY A 220 -23.01 12.43 -9.15
CA GLY A 220 -22.61 13.71 -9.75
C GLY A 220 -23.76 14.54 -10.33
N ARG A 221 -24.96 13.97 -10.53
CA ARG A 221 -26.15 14.69 -11.05
C ARG A 221 -27.18 15.01 -9.96
N CYS A 222 -27.05 14.43 -8.77
CA CYS A 222 -28.00 14.62 -7.69
C CYS A 222 -27.60 15.82 -6.81
N ASP A 223 -28.17 16.99 -7.08
CA ASP A 223 -27.92 18.21 -6.29
C ASP A 223 -28.26 18.08 -4.80
N ALA A 224 -29.22 17.22 -4.45
CA ALA A 224 -29.57 16.92 -3.06
C ALA A 224 -28.46 16.13 -2.32
N LEU A 225 -27.64 15.36 -3.05
CA LEU A 225 -26.48 14.63 -2.51
C LEU A 225 -25.21 15.49 -2.53
N ASN A 226 -25.19 16.57 -3.33
CA ASN A 226 -24.10 17.55 -3.38
C ASN A 226 -24.06 18.50 -2.17
N ARG A 227 -25.10 18.55 -1.33
CA ARG A 227 -25.18 19.46 -0.19
C ARG A 227 -25.33 18.69 1.13
N GLY A 228 -24.22 18.44 1.82
CA GLY A 228 -24.24 18.11 3.25
C GLY A 228 -23.38 16.92 3.69
N ALA A 229 -23.40 16.68 5.00
CA ALA A 229 -22.56 15.75 5.77
C ALA A 229 -22.66 14.26 5.38
N SER A 230 -23.33 13.89 4.29
CA SER A 230 -23.49 12.52 3.79
C SER A 230 -22.45 12.10 2.75
N ALA A 231 -21.70 13.05 2.16
CA ALA A 231 -20.76 12.72 1.08
C ALA A 231 -19.56 11.87 1.50
N TRP A 232 -19.05 12.03 2.73
CA TRP A 232 -18.00 11.14 3.25
C TRP A 232 -18.51 9.70 3.44
N ALA A 233 -19.79 9.52 3.79
CA ALA A 233 -20.39 8.20 3.92
C ALA A 233 -20.56 7.54 2.53
N MET A 234 -20.97 8.31 1.52
CA MET A 234 -21.02 7.82 0.13
C MET A 234 -19.63 7.43 -0.39
N MET A 235 -18.59 8.19 -0.04
CA MET A 235 -17.20 7.84 -0.34
C MET A 235 -16.83 6.48 0.27
N ALA A 236 -17.11 6.29 1.57
CA ALA A 236 -16.84 5.05 2.27
C ALA A 236 -17.61 3.85 1.67
N VAL A 237 -18.92 4.01 1.46
CA VAL A 237 -19.77 2.97 0.87
C VAL A 237 -19.32 2.62 -0.55
N SER A 238 -18.95 3.60 -1.37
CA SER A 238 -18.44 3.36 -2.73
C SER A 238 -17.13 2.56 -2.70
N GLY A 239 -16.21 2.91 -1.79
CA GLY A 239 -14.97 2.17 -1.59
C GLY A 239 -15.21 0.71 -1.19
N LEU A 240 -16.09 0.49 -0.21
CA LEU A 240 -16.44 -0.86 0.27
C LEU A 240 -17.20 -1.68 -0.79
N ALA A 241 -18.11 -1.05 -1.54
CA ALA A 241 -18.84 -1.70 -2.63
C ALA A 241 -17.92 -2.08 -3.78
N GLY A 242 -16.98 -1.20 -4.15
CA GLY A 242 -15.94 -1.53 -5.12
C GLY A 242 -15.10 -2.71 -4.66
N ALA A 243 -14.67 -2.69 -3.40
CA ALA A 243 -13.88 -3.77 -2.81
C ALA A 243 -14.60 -5.13 -2.83
N ALA A 244 -15.88 -5.13 -2.43
CA ALA A 244 -16.74 -6.31 -2.52
C ALA A 244 -16.87 -6.82 -3.96
N ALA A 245 -17.01 -5.92 -4.94
CA ALA A 245 -17.07 -6.27 -6.36
C ALA A 245 -15.84 -7.07 -6.80
N THR A 246 -14.64 -6.55 -6.51
CA THR A 246 -13.40 -7.22 -6.87
C THR A 246 -13.19 -8.51 -6.11
N GLN A 247 -13.64 -8.61 -4.86
CA GLN A 247 -13.60 -9.85 -4.10
C GLN A 247 -14.49 -10.94 -4.72
N LEU A 248 -15.69 -10.57 -5.18
CA LEU A 248 -16.60 -11.48 -5.87
C LEU A 248 -16.00 -11.98 -7.19
N LEU A 249 -15.23 -11.15 -7.89
CA LEU A 249 -14.48 -11.55 -9.08
C LEU A 249 -13.32 -12.52 -8.79
N GLY A 250 -12.96 -12.73 -7.51
CA GLY A 250 -11.77 -13.48 -7.12
C GLY A 250 -10.48 -12.65 -7.12
N PHE A 251 -10.57 -11.33 -7.29
CA PHE A 251 -9.46 -10.39 -7.16
C PHE A 251 -9.36 -9.87 -5.72
N HIS A 252 -8.24 -9.24 -5.39
CA HIS A 252 -8.07 -8.62 -4.08
C HIS A 252 -9.01 -7.39 -3.90
N PRO A 253 -9.68 -7.23 -2.74
CA PRO A 253 -10.60 -6.13 -2.45
C PRO A 253 -10.03 -4.72 -2.64
N ALA A 254 -8.72 -4.52 -2.42
CA ALA A 254 -8.07 -3.21 -2.56
C ALA A 254 -8.26 -2.60 -3.95
N ILE A 255 -8.27 -3.42 -5.02
CA ILE A 255 -8.36 -2.95 -6.41
C ILE A 255 -9.68 -2.22 -6.63
N GLY A 256 -10.79 -2.79 -6.18
CA GLY A 256 -12.10 -2.21 -6.35
C GLY A 256 -12.28 -0.92 -5.56
N ALA A 257 -11.66 -0.81 -4.38
CA ALA A 257 -11.65 0.42 -3.61
C ALA A 257 -10.90 1.55 -4.35
N VAL A 258 -9.76 1.25 -4.99
CA VAL A 258 -9.02 2.23 -5.82
C VAL A 258 -9.86 2.68 -7.01
N VAL A 259 -10.49 1.76 -7.75
CA VAL A 259 -11.36 2.08 -8.90
C VAL A 259 -12.54 2.96 -8.47
N ALA A 260 -13.17 2.64 -7.35
CA ALA A 260 -14.22 3.46 -6.77
C ALA A 260 -13.72 4.88 -6.44
N GLY A 261 -12.55 5.01 -5.82
CA GLY A 261 -11.95 6.31 -5.52
C GLY A 261 -11.61 7.13 -6.77
N PHE A 262 -11.04 6.48 -7.79
CA PHE A 262 -10.69 7.12 -9.05
C PHE A 262 -11.91 7.70 -9.77
N THR A 263 -13.01 6.96 -9.77
CA THR A 263 -14.24 7.32 -10.49
C THR A 263 -15.17 8.25 -9.69
N PHE A 264 -15.05 8.30 -8.36
CA PHE A 264 -15.95 9.07 -7.49
C PHE A 264 -15.93 10.59 -7.78
N PRO A 265 -17.06 11.28 -8.00
CA PRO A 265 -17.07 12.65 -8.51
C PRO A 265 -16.35 13.67 -7.59
N ALA A 266 -15.43 14.46 -8.15
CA ALA A 266 -14.65 15.44 -7.37
C ALA A 266 -15.52 16.53 -6.75
N ALA A 267 -16.58 16.94 -7.45
CA ALA A 267 -17.50 18.00 -7.04
C ALA A 267 -18.30 17.63 -5.78
N VAL A 268 -18.54 16.34 -5.55
CA VAL A 268 -19.30 15.83 -4.38
C VAL A 268 -18.39 15.69 -3.16
N ALA A 269 -17.12 15.34 -3.37
CA ALA A 269 -16.11 15.24 -2.31
C ALA A 269 -15.54 16.62 -1.97
N ASP A 270 -16.34 17.46 -1.32
CA ASP A 270 -15.94 18.77 -0.81
C ASP A 270 -14.85 18.66 0.28
N ALA A 271 -14.29 19.81 0.69
CA ALA A 271 -13.19 19.82 1.66
C ALA A 271 -13.61 19.24 3.03
N SER A 272 -14.86 19.51 3.46
CA SER A 272 -15.39 19.02 4.74
C SER A 272 -15.54 17.49 4.73
N SER A 273 -16.14 16.93 3.67
CA SER A 273 -16.31 15.47 3.55
C SER A 273 -14.98 14.74 3.42
N ARG A 274 -14.00 15.32 2.72
CA ARG A 274 -12.64 14.78 2.68
C ARG A 274 -11.98 14.78 4.05
N HIS A 275 -12.16 15.86 4.83
CA HIS A 275 -11.62 15.93 6.18
C HIS A 275 -12.23 14.86 7.09
N ALA A 276 -13.56 14.72 7.09
CA ALA A 276 -14.27 13.70 7.85
C ALA A 276 -13.88 12.27 7.42
N PHE A 277 -13.82 12.01 6.11
CA PHE A 277 -13.38 10.73 5.56
C PHE A 277 -11.95 10.39 6.00
N ASN A 278 -11.03 11.34 5.87
CA ASN A 278 -9.64 11.14 6.26
C ASN A 278 -9.47 10.94 7.77
N ALA A 279 -10.31 11.56 8.60
CA ALA A 279 -10.30 11.33 10.05
C ALA A 279 -10.62 9.86 10.38
N ILE A 280 -11.63 9.29 9.72
CA ILE A 280 -12.00 7.87 9.89
C ILE A 280 -10.89 6.96 9.39
N VAL A 281 -10.34 7.23 8.20
CA VAL A 281 -9.20 6.48 7.66
C VAL A 281 -8.05 6.50 8.65
N ASN A 282 -7.68 7.67 9.20
CA ASN A 282 -6.59 7.86 10.14
C ASN A 282 -6.72 7.05 11.44
N VAL A 283 -7.95 6.76 11.87
CA VAL A 283 -8.21 5.92 13.04
C VAL A 283 -8.12 4.43 12.71
N LEU A 284 -8.56 4.03 11.51
CA LEU A 284 -8.69 2.61 11.15
C LEU A 284 -7.43 2.02 10.51
N TRP A 285 -6.68 2.78 9.70
CA TRP A 285 -5.52 2.23 9.00
C TRP A 285 -4.42 1.69 9.94
N PRO A 286 -4.17 2.22 11.16
CA PRO A 286 -3.19 1.62 12.07
C PRO A 286 -3.52 0.16 12.43
N ALA A 287 -4.81 -0.15 12.57
CA ALA A 287 -5.28 -1.50 12.88
C ALA A 287 -4.86 -2.53 11.82
N PHE A 288 -4.81 -2.12 10.55
CA PHE A 288 -4.37 -2.96 9.44
C PHE A 288 -2.92 -3.40 9.63
N PHE A 289 -2.01 -2.44 9.82
CA PHE A 289 -0.59 -2.75 9.99
C PHE A 289 -0.31 -3.57 11.23
N VAL A 290 -1.04 -3.30 12.29
CA VAL A 290 -0.87 -4.00 13.56
C VAL A 290 -1.36 -5.43 13.45
N SER A 291 -2.56 -5.64 12.89
CA SER A 291 -3.10 -6.98 12.60
C SER A 291 -2.09 -7.79 11.78
N ILE A 292 -1.54 -7.20 10.72
CA ILE A 292 -0.58 -7.90 9.87
C ILE A 292 0.73 -8.21 10.60
N ALA A 293 1.30 -7.23 11.31
CA ALA A 293 2.54 -7.42 12.05
C ALA A 293 2.39 -8.47 13.17
N MET A 294 1.22 -8.55 13.81
CA MET A 294 0.91 -9.60 14.78
C MET A 294 0.76 -11.00 14.15
N SER A 295 0.55 -11.09 12.83
CA SER A 295 0.47 -12.37 12.10
C SER A 295 1.84 -12.91 11.69
N VAL A 296 2.92 -12.13 11.86
CA VAL A 296 4.28 -12.57 11.50
C VAL A 296 4.75 -13.63 12.51
N PRO A 297 5.04 -14.87 12.09
CA PRO A 297 5.47 -15.91 13.01
C PRO A 297 6.88 -15.64 13.55
N LEU A 298 7.08 -15.79 14.86
CA LEU A 298 8.36 -15.56 15.52
C LEU A 298 9.50 -16.42 14.94
N GLN A 299 9.20 -17.64 14.52
CA GLN A 299 10.16 -18.55 13.92
C GLN A 299 10.72 -17.96 12.61
N ALA A 300 9.87 -17.29 11.82
CA ALA A 300 10.31 -16.62 10.61
C ALA A 300 11.23 -15.42 10.91
N LEU A 301 11.00 -14.70 12.02
CA LEU A 301 11.92 -13.64 12.47
C LEU A 301 13.29 -14.20 12.89
N HIS A 302 13.32 -15.35 13.57
CA HIS A 302 14.57 -16.01 13.93
C HIS A 302 15.33 -16.48 12.68
N GLU A 303 14.62 -17.06 11.71
CA GLU A 303 15.21 -17.49 10.43
C GLU A 303 15.72 -16.30 9.60
N LEU A 304 15.03 -15.15 9.65
CA LEU A 304 15.46 -13.91 9.01
C LEU A 304 16.82 -13.41 9.54
N LEU A 305 17.09 -13.65 10.82
CA LEU A 305 18.34 -13.30 11.50
C LEU A 305 19.47 -14.32 11.27
N SER A 306 19.18 -15.47 10.64
CA SER A 306 20.22 -16.41 10.22
C SER A 306 21.09 -15.82 9.12
N TRP A 307 22.34 -16.30 8.97
CA TRP A 307 23.24 -15.85 7.89
C TRP A 307 22.62 -15.97 6.50
N GLY A 308 21.88 -17.05 6.24
CA GLY A 308 21.16 -17.23 4.97
C GLY A 308 19.98 -16.26 4.81
N GLY A 309 19.28 -15.95 5.90
CA GLY A 309 18.21 -14.96 5.92
C GLY A 309 18.72 -13.54 5.66
N LEU A 310 19.80 -13.15 6.34
CA LEU A 310 20.46 -11.86 6.15
C LEU A 310 21.02 -11.70 4.73
N ALA A 311 21.57 -12.77 4.14
CA ALA A 311 22.01 -12.76 2.75
C ALA A 311 20.84 -12.52 1.79
N ALA A 312 19.71 -13.22 1.98
CA ALA A 312 18.51 -13.03 1.17
C ALA A 312 17.97 -11.60 1.29
N VAL A 313 17.80 -11.09 2.51
CA VAL A 313 17.36 -9.71 2.79
C VAL A 313 18.30 -8.70 2.14
N GLY A 314 19.61 -8.86 2.32
CA GLY A 314 20.61 -7.93 1.80
C GLY A 314 20.61 -7.87 0.27
N VAL A 315 20.62 -9.02 -0.39
CA VAL A 315 20.59 -9.10 -1.86
C VAL A 315 19.30 -8.51 -2.41
N LEU A 316 18.15 -8.86 -1.82
CA LEU A 316 16.84 -8.38 -2.26
C LEU A 316 16.64 -6.88 -1.99
N ALA A 317 17.04 -6.38 -0.83
CA ALA A 317 16.97 -4.95 -0.53
C ALA A 317 17.89 -4.14 -1.45
N LEU A 318 19.09 -4.65 -1.74
CA LEU A 318 20.01 -4.01 -2.68
C LEU A 318 19.43 -4.03 -4.10
N ALA A 319 18.88 -5.16 -4.56
CA ALA A 319 18.24 -5.27 -5.87
C ALA A 319 17.05 -4.31 -6.00
N ALA A 320 16.22 -4.19 -4.96
CA ALA A 320 15.12 -3.23 -4.91
C ALA A 320 15.59 -1.79 -5.03
N LEU A 321 16.56 -1.38 -4.21
CA LEU A 321 17.07 -0.02 -4.20
C LEU A 321 17.77 0.31 -5.53
N ALA A 322 18.67 -0.56 -5.98
CA ALA A 322 19.46 -0.36 -7.18
C ALA A 322 18.58 -0.31 -8.44
N SER A 323 17.62 -1.23 -8.58
CA SER A 323 16.74 -1.26 -9.74
C SER A 323 15.81 -0.03 -9.83
N LYS A 324 15.33 0.50 -8.70
CA LYS A 324 14.51 1.72 -8.68
C LYS A 324 15.32 2.98 -8.92
N LEU A 325 16.53 3.07 -8.38
CA LEU A 325 17.47 4.15 -8.71
C LEU A 325 17.83 4.12 -10.20
N ALA A 326 18.19 2.94 -10.73
CA ALA A 326 18.47 2.76 -12.15
C ALA A 326 17.28 3.17 -13.01
N ALA A 327 16.06 2.78 -12.63
CA ALA A 327 14.88 3.15 -13.39
C ALA A 327 14.60 4.67 -13.35
N GLY A 328 14.84 5.34 -12.23
CA GLY A 328 14.76 6.80 -12.14
C GLY A 328 15.79 7.50 -13.03
N VAL A 329 17.02 6.97 -13.08
CA VAL A 329 18.10 7.44 -13.97
C VAL A 329 17.72 7.26 -15.44
N VAL A 330 17.20 6.08 -15.82
CA VAL A 330 16.75 5.78 -17.19
C VAL A 330 15.62 6.72 -17.58
N PHE A 331 14.59 6.87 -16.75
CA PHE A 331 13.49 7.81 -16.99
C PHE A 331 14.00 9.24 -17.17
N GLY A 332 14.90 9.67 -16.29
CA GLY A 332 15.50 10.98 -16.34
C GLY A 332 16.32 11.22 -17.60
N ALA A 333 17.10 10.24 -18.05
CA ALA A 333 17.84 10.32 -19.32
C ALA A 333 16.89 10.47 -20.52
N MET A 334 15.81 9.68 -20.56
CA MET A 334 14.76 9.78 -21.59
C MET A 334 13.96 11.09 -21.54
N SER A 335 14.00 11.76 -20.39
CA SER A 335 13.33 13.04 -20.13
C SER A 335 14.30 14.23 -20.12
N ARG A 336 15.59 14.00 -20.42
CA ARG A 336 16.67 14.99 -20.37
C ARG A 336 16.78 15.72 -19.02
N TRP A 337 16.48 15.02 -17.93
CA TRP A 337 16.60 15.53 -16.57
C TRP A 337 18.04 15.50 -16.06
N PRO A 338 18.44 16.47 -15.23
CA PRO A 338 19.74 16.43 -14.55
C PRO A 338 19.80 15.21 -13.61
N TRP A 339 20.99 14.64 -13.46
CA TRP A 339 21.25 13.45 -12.63
C TRP A 339 20.57 13.50 -11.25
N ARG A 340 20.65 14.64 -10.56
CA ARG A 340 20.07 14.82 -9.23
C ARG A 340 18.55 14.62 -9.22
N ARG A 341 17.84 15.13 -10.23
CA ARG A 341 16.39 14.97 -10.35
C ARG A 341 16.04 13.51 -10.69
N SER A 342 16.80 12.88 -11.57
CA SER A 342 16.64 11.47 -11.93
C SER A 342 16.86 10.54 -10.73
N ALA A 343 17.88 10.83 -9.91
CA ALA A 343 18.15 10.10 -8.67
C ALA A 343 17.01 10.30 -7.66
N LYS A 344 16.50 11.52 -7.49
CA LYS A 344 15.35 11.82 -6.62
C LYS A 344 14.11 11.03 -7.02
N LEU A 345 13.82 10.93 -8.32
CA LEU A 345 12.74 10.08 -8.82
C LEU A 345 12.95 8.62 -8.38
N GLY A 346 14.13 8.05 -8.60
CA GLY A 346 14.42 6.67 -8.20
C GLY A 346 14.30 6.42 -6.69
N VAL A 347 14.71 7.40 -5.87
CA VAL A 347 14.53 7.36 -4.41
C VAL A 347 13.05 7.36 -4.04
N LEU A 348 12.24 8.23 -4.64
CA LEU A 348 10.80 8.30 -4.39
C LEU A 348 10.07 7.03 -4.86
N LEU A 349 10.55 6.38 -5.92
CA LEU A 349 9.99 5.09 -6.32
C LEU A 349 10.24 4.00 -5.26
N ASN A 350 11.20 4.16 -4.35
CA ASN A 350 11.46 3.19 -3.28
C ASN A 350 10.44 3.20 -2.13
N CYS A 351 9.46 4.11 -2.18
CA CYS A 351 8.35 4.12 -1.23
C CYS A 351 7.57 2.81 -1.26
N ARG A 352 7.60 2.10 -0.14
CA ARG A 352 6.88 0.85 0.09
C ARG A 352 5.99 1.00 1.31
N GLY A 353 5.17 0.00 1.60
CA GLY A 353 4.30 0.03 2.77
C GLY A 353 2.98 -0.67 2.51
N VAL A 354 1.86 0.05 2.62
CA VAL A 354 0.53 -0.57 2.67
C VAL A 354 0.31 -1.57 1.54
N THR A 355 0.53 -1.15 0.29
CA THR A 355 0.24 -1.99 -0.89
C THR A 355 1.11 -3.24 -0.93
N GLU A 356 2.42 -3.11 -0.68
CA GLU A 356 3.34 -4.24 -0.67
C GLU A 356 3.00 -5.24 0.44
N ILE A 357 2.71 -4.77 1.64
CA ILE A 357 2.36 -5.64 2.77
C ILE A 357 1.03 -6.34 2.52
N THR A 358 0.07 -5.63 1.89
CA THR A 358 -1.19 -6.22 1.47
C THR A 358 -0.93 -7.36 0.48
N VAL A 359 -0.10 -7.12 -0.54
CA VAL A 359 0.28 -8.15 -1.51
C VAL A 359 1.00 -9.30 -0.82
N ALA A 360 1.96 -9.06 0.06
CA ALA A 360 2.63 -10.10 0.82
C ALA A 360 1.63 -10.95 1.63
N SER A 361 0.62 -10.33 2.24
CA SER A 361 -0.44 -11.03 2.97
C SER A 361 -1.27 -11.92 2.05
N VAL A 362 -1.62 -11.44 0.85
CA VAL A 362 -2.32 -12.25 -0.18
C VAL A 362 -1.49 -13.47 -0.57
N GLY A 363 -0.21 -13.28 -0.87
CA GLY A 363 0.69 -14.37 -1.22
C GLY A 363 0.81 -15.40 -0.10
N PHE A 364 0.86 -14.94 1.15
CA PHE A 364 0.96 -15.81 2.32
C PHE A 364 -0.33 -16.61 2.55
N GLN A 365 -1.50 -15.97 2.46
CA GLN A 365 -2.80 -16.64 2.58
C GLN A 365 -3.05 -17.63 1.45
N ALA A 366 -2.61 -17.30 0.24
CA ALA A 366 -2.63 -18.18 -0.92
C ALA A 366 -1.58 -19.30 -0.83
N ARG A 367 -0.78 -19.39 0.25
CA ARG A 367 0.34 -20.34 0.38
C ARG A 367 1.33 -20.29 -0.81
N LEU A 368 1.41 -19.14 -1.46
CA LEU A 368 2.30 -18.87 -2.58
C LEU A 368 3.71 -18.55 -2.11
N ILE A 369 3.80 -17.87 -0.96
CA ILE A 369 5.05 -17.54 -0.29
C ILE A 369 5.09 -18.18 1.09
N SER A 370 6.31 -18.52 1.54
CA SER A 370 6.57 -19.07 2.86
C SER A 370 6.39 -18.02 3.97
N PRO A 371 6.26 -18.43 5.24
CA PRO A 371 6.31 -17.51 6.37
C PRO A 371 7.61 -16.68 6.41
N PHE A 372 8.73 -17.28 6.00
CA PHE A 372 10.01 -16.60 5.86
C PHE A 372 9.93 -15.45 4.84
N ALA A 373 9.42 -15.72 3.64
CA ALA A 373 9.27 -14.69 2.61
C ALA A 373 8.30 -13.58 3.02
N PHE A 374 7.21 -13.91 3.70
CA PHE A 374 6.29 -12.92 4.23
C PHE A 374 6.95 -11.98 5.25
N ALA A 375 7.68 -12.53 6.22
CA ALA A 375 8.43 -11.75 7.21
C ALA A 375 9.52 -10.90 6.55
N MET A 376 10.22 -11.47 5.57
CA MET A 376 11.26 -10.80 4.78
C MET A 376 10.71 -9.62 3.99
N LEU A 377 9.61 -9.79 3.26
CA LEU A 377 8.95 -8.70 2.51
C LEU A 377 8.53 -7.57 3.43
N CYS A 378 7.93 -7.89 4.58
CA CYS A 378 7.58 -6.88 5.59
C CYS A 378 8.83 -6.12 6.07
N GLY A 379 9.89 -6.85 6.45
CA GLY A 379 11.14 -6.26 6.92
C GLY A 379 11.80 -5.34 5.90
N ILE A 380 11.89 -5.78 4.64
CA ILE A 380 12.44 -4.97 3.54
C ILE A 380 11.58 -3.74 3.31
N ALA A 381 10.25 -3.88 3.24
CA ALA A 381 9.32 -2.77 3.03
C ALA A 381 9.52 -1.66 4.09
N PHE A 382 9.77 -2.03 5.34
CA PHE A 382 10.06 -1.07 6.41
C PHE A 382 11.43 -0.42 6.25
N ALA A 383 12.47 -1.22 6.04
CA ALA A 383 13.84 -0.72 5.92
C ALA A 383 13.98 0.27 4.74
N THR A 384 13.47 -0.08 3.57
CA THR A 384 13.58 0.77 2.38
C THR A 384 12.76 2.05 2.52
N THR A 385 11.57 1.99 3.12
CA THR A 385 10.72 3.15 3.35
C THR A 385 11.37 4.11 4.35
N ALA A 386 11.94 3.59 5.44
CA ALA A 386 12.65 4.39 6.44
C ALA A 386 13.89 5.11 5.87
N VAL A 387 14.56 4.50 4.89
CA VAL A 387 15.73 5.08 4.19
C VAL A 387 15.33 6.12 3.14
N THR A 388 14.10 6.06 2.62
CA THR A 388 13.67 6.91 1.48
C THR A 388 13.74 8.40 1.78
N ALA A 389 13.18 8.88 2.90
CA ALA A 389 13.19 10.30 3.25
C ALA A 389 14.60 10.86 3.56
N PRO A 390 15.44 10.18 4.36
CA PRO A 390 16.84 10.57 4.54
C PRO A 390 17.63 10.63 3.22
N LEU A 391 17.48 9.61 2.38
CA LEU A 391 18.18 9.53 1.10
C LEU A 391 17.75 10.66 0.15
N TYR A 392 16.46 11.01 0.14
CA TYR A 392 15.96 12.14 -0.64
C TYR A 392 16.58 13.46 -0.19
N ARG A 393 16.66 13.71 1.12
CA ARG A 393 17.28 14.92 1.69
C ARG A 393 18.78 14.99 1.39
N ALA A 394 19.48 13.85 1.43
CA ALA A 394 20.90 13.78 1.12
C ALA A 394 21.25 14.18 -0.33
N LEU A 395 20.31 14.06 -1.27
CA LEU A 395 20.50 14.50 -2.66
C LEU A 395 20.47 16.03 -2.83
N GLY A 396 20.16 16.79 -1.78
CA GLY A 396 20.16 18.25 -1.73
C GLY A 396 18.84 18.89 -2.16
N PRO A 397 18.70 20.23 -1.99
CA PRO A 397 17.48 20.96 -2.38
C PRO A 397 17.24 20.88 -3.89
N GLU A 398 15.98 20.83 -4.30
CA GLU A 398 15.60 21.06 -5.69
C GLU A 398 15.40 22.57 -5.85
N THR A 399 16.09 23.18 -6.81
CA THR A 399 15.72 24.52 -7.26
C THR A 399 14.32 24.42 -7.85
N ALA A 400 13.40 25.22 -7.34
CA ALA A 400 12.08 25.37 -7.94
C ALA A 400 12.29 25.73 -9.41
N GLU A 401 11.85 24.85 -10.31
CA GLU A 401 11.72 25.22 -11.71
C GLU A 401 10.76 26.40 -11.72
N THR A 402 11.23 27.53 -12.26
CA THR A 402 10.42 28.72 -12.49
C THR A 402 9.27 28.31 -13.42
N ARG A 403 8.15 27.87 -12.85
CA ARG A 403 6.89 27.88 -13.57
C ARG A 403 6.56 29.35 -13.75
N ASP A 404 6.40 29.75 -15.00
CA ASP A 404 5.92 31.07 -15.41
C ASP A 404 4.79 31.50 -14.47
N THR A 405 5.03 32.59 -13.76
CA THR A 405 4.17 33.16 -12.71
C THR A 405 2.83 33.69 -13.23
N THR A 406 2.41 33.33 -14.44
CA THR A 406 1.23 33.87 -15.11
C THR A 406 -0.07 33.15 -14.74
N GLU A 407 -0.03 31.86 -14.34
CA GLU A 407 -1.26 31.11 -13.98
C GLU A 407 -1.70 31.25 -12.51
N VAL A 408 -0.84 31.75 -11.61
CA VAL A 408 -1.21 31.91 -10.17
C VAL A 408 -1.96 33.22 -9.92
N ALA A 409 -1.89 34.19 -10.84
CA ALA A 409 -2.61 35.46 -10.74
C ALA A 409 -4.11 35.37 -11.08
N GLU A 410 -4.59 34.26 -11.66
CA GLU A 410 -6.01 34.06 -12.00
C GLU A 410 -6.77 33.17 -11.00
N ALA A 411 -6.10 32.64 -9.98
CA ALA A 411 -6.70 31.73 -8.99
C ALA A 411 -6.65 32.22 -7.53
N ALA A 412 -6.29 33.49 -7.32
CA ALA A 412 -6.48 34.21 -6.05
C ALA A 412 -7.56 35.27 -6.24
#